data_AF-A0A2T5HMI6-F1
#
_entry.id   AF-A0A2T5HMI6-F1
#
_cell.length_a   1.000
_cell.length_b   1.000
_cell.length_c   1.000
_cell.angle_alpha   90.00
_cell.angle_beta   90.00
_cell.angle_gamma   90.00
#
_symmetry.space_group_name_H-M   'P 1'
#
loop_
_entity.id
_entity.type
_entity.pdbx_description
1 polymer ?
#
loop_
_entity_poly.entity_id
_entity_poly.type
_entity_poly.pdbx_seq_one_letter_code
_entity_poly.pdbx_strand_id
1 'polypeptide(L)'
;MRTKILIITMITSTLFVSNVSIAELGKMDKAEAQATTKFDHIGLAEMYEKEANEMTAKAKVQKELLEEYQRHSEYYGREGQDFQAHHEALLREYTKAAERNAGMAASHRKMAK
;
A
#
# COMPACT_ATOMS: atom_id res chain seq x y z
N MET A 1 -32.68 -23.16 17.20
CA MET A 1 -31.75 -23.83 16.28
C MET A 1 -31.44 -22.91 15.12
N ARG A 2 -30.15 -22.75 14.81
CA ARG A 2 -29.59 -22.55 13.46
C ARG A 2 -30.00 -21.29 12.67
N THR A 3 -29.59 -20.14 13.19
CA THR A 3 -29.10 -19.01 12.37
C THR A 3 -27.72 -18.61 12.88
N LYS A 4 -26.78 -19.57 12.88
CA LYS A 4 -25.35 -19.38 13.19
C LYS A 4 -24.47 -19.58 11.95
N ILE A 5 -25.05 -19.34 10.77
CA ILE A 5 -24.38 -19.44 9.49
C ILE A 5 -24.76 -18.16 8.78
N LEU A 6 -23.87 -17.16 8.75
CA LEU A 6 -23.70 -16.28 7.58
C LEU A 6 -22.57 -15.25 7.66
N ILE A 7 -21.87 -15.02 8.78
CA ILE A 7 -20.71 -14.09 8.77
C ILE A 7 -19.54 -14.65 9.58
N ILE A 8 -19.31 -15.96 9.45
CA ILE A 8 -18.02 -16.61 9.74
C ILE A 8 -17.43 -17.05 8.39
N THR A 9 -17.34 -16.12 7.47
CA THR A 9 -16.18 -16.05 6.59
C THR A 9 -15.35 -14.96 7.25
N MET A 10 -14.55 -15.23 8.28
CA MET A 10 -13.19 -15.74 8.06
C MET A 10 -12.77 -15.50 6.61
N ILE A 11 -12.78 -14.22 6.22
CA ILE A 11 -11.87 -13.69 5.25
C ILE A 11 -10.50 -13.88 5.91
N THR A 12 -10.02 -15.12 5.84
CA THR A 12 -8.61 -15.40 5.61
C THR A 12 -8.29 -14.74 4.28
N SER A 13 -8.32 -13.41 4.21
CA SER A 13 -7.63 -12.68 3.17
C SER A 13 -6.19 -12.85 3.54
N THR A 14 -5.66 -13.97 3.06
CA THR A 14 -4.26 -14.21 2.75
C THR A 14 -3.46 -12.94 2.94
N LEU A 15 -2.66 -12.93 4.01
CA LEU A 15 -1.43 -12.14 4.11
C LEU A 15 -0.56 -12.51 2.92
N PHE A 16 -0.90 -11.94 1.77
CA PHE A 16 -0.02 -11.74 0.65
C PHE A 16 -0.28 -10.32 0.14
N VAL A 17 -0.29 -9.37 1.09
CA VAL A 17 0.22 -8.05 0.74
C VAL A 17 1.63 -8.32 0.30
N SER A 18 1.93 -8.11 -0.98
CA SER A 18 3.30 -8.13 -1.48
C SER A 18 4.12 -7.29 -0.50
N ASN A 19 4.91 -7.97 0.33
CA ASN A 19 6.03 -7.32 0.98
C ASN A 19 6.80 -6.79 -0.22
N VAL A 20 6.83 -5.47 -0.40
CA VAL A 20 7.91 -4.87 -1.17
C VAL A 20 9.14 -5.51 -0.59
N SER A 21 9.73 -6.40 -1.39
CA SER A 21 10.81 -7.21 -0.86
C SER A 21 11.91 -6.21 -0.54
N ILE A 22 12.63 -6.38 0.57
CA ILE A 22 13.83 -5.57 0.85
C ILE A 22 14.77 -5.60 -0.37
N ALA A 23 14.71 -6.70 -1.14
CA ALA A 23 15.34 -6.85 -2.44
C ALA A 23 14.84 -5.89 -3.54
N GLU A 24 13.56 -5.51 -3.59
CA GLU A 24 13.04 -4.49 -4.52
C GLU A 24 13.45 -3.07 -4.11
N LEU A 25 13.37 -2.73 -2.83
CA LEU A 25 13.90 -1.45 -2.31
C LEU A 25 15.39 -1.30 -2.62
N GLY A 26 16.19 -2.33 -2.33
CA GLY A 26 17.63 -2.32 -2.62
C GLY A 26 17.98 -2.27 -4.11
N LYS A 27 17.07 -2.69 -5.00
CA LYS A 27 17.25 -2.53 -6.45
C LYS A 27 17.00 -1.09 -6.90
N MET A 28 16.01 -0.42 -6.31
CA MET A 28 15.68 0.97 -6.65
C MET A 28 16.80 1.92 -6.20
N ASP A 29 17.30 1.81 -4.97
CA ASP A 29 18.41 2.64 -4.47
C ASP A 29 19.67 2.49 -5.34
N LYS A 30 19.97 1.26 -5.76
CA LYS A 30 21.10 0.99 -6.65
C LYS A 30 20.88 1.59 -8.05
N ALA A 31 19.65 1.49 -8.58
CA ALA A 31 19.32 2.06 -9.88
C ALA A 31 19.40 3.60 -9.85
N GLU A 32 18.96 4.24 -8.77
CA GLU A 32 19.13 5.69 -8.57
C GLU A 32 20.60 6.09 -8.55
N ALA A 33 21.43 5.38 -7.78
CA ALA A 33 22.86 5.69 -7.67
C ALA A 33 23.63 5.53 -9.00
N GLN A 34 23.10 4.75 -9.94
CA GLN A 34 23.71 4.47 -11.24
C GLN A 34 23.11 5.29 -12.39
N ALA A 35 22.02 6.02 -12.15
CA ALA A 35 21.32 6.75 -13.19
C ALA A 35 22.12 7.97 -13.67
N THR A 36 22.46 8.00 -14.96
CA THR A 36 23.23 9.08 -15.57
C THR A 36 22.62 9.57 -16.88
N THR A 37 21.84 8.73 -17.54
CA THR A 37 21.21 9.03 -18.82
C THR A 37 19.75 9.42 -18.66
N LYS A 38 19.23 10.11 -19.67
CA LYS A 38 17.80 10.36 -19.83
C LYS A 38 16.96 9.07 -19.75
N PHE A 39 17.44 7.99 -20.35
CA PHE A 39 16.74 6.70 -20.34
C PHE A 39 16.71 6.07 -18.94
N ASP A 40 17.79 6.21 -18.17
CA ASP A 40 17.82 5.73 -16.78
C ASP A 40 16.77 6.45 -15.93
N HIS A 41 16.68 7.78 -16.06
CA HIS A 41 15.67 8.56 -15.36
C HIS A 41 14.24 8.29 -15.84
N ILE A 42 14.03 7.97 -17.12
CA ILE A 42 12.70 7.50 -17.58
C ILE A 42 12.34 6.17 -16.90
N GLY A 43 13.26 5.19 -16.91
CA GLY A 43 13.02 3.89 -16.27
C GLY A 43 12.76 4.01 -14.76
N LEU A 44 13.53 4.84 -14.06
CA LEU A 44 13.28 5.14 -12.64
C LEU A 44 11.91 5.78 -12.42
N ALA A 45 11.52 6.72 -13.27
CA ALA A 45 10.21 7.35 -13.17
C ALA A 45 9.07 6.33 -13.30
N GLU A 46 9.17 5.40 -14.25
CA GLU A 46 8.18 4.34 -14.46
C GLU A 46 8.12 3.36 -13.27
N MET A 47 9.28 2.99 -12.71
CA MET A 47 9.32 2.13 -11.52
C MET A 47 8.66 2.79 -10.31
N TYR A 48 9.00 4.05 -10.02
CA TYR A 48 8.39 4.80 -8.92
C TYR A 48 6.89 5.04 -9.15
N GLU A 49 6.45 5.28 -10.38
CA GLU A 49 5.03 5.43 -10.69
C GLU A 49 4.24 4.13 -10.48
N LYS A 50 4.80 2.99 -10.89
CA LYS A 50 4.21 1.67 -10.60
C LYS A 50 4.07 1.47 -9.09
N GLU A 51 5.12 1.76 -8.32
CA GLU A 51 5.10 1.62 -6.87
C GLU A 51 4.07 2.57 -6.22
N ALA A 52 3.97 3.81 -6.69
CA ALA A 52 2.96 4.75 -6.20
C ALA A 52 1.52 4.24 -6.41
N ASN A 53 1.26 3.63 -7.57
CA ASN A 53 -0.03 3.03 -7.89
C ASN A 53 -0.33 1.82 -6.99
N GLU A 54 0.67 0.97 -6.72
CA GLU A 54 0.52 -0.16 -5.80
C GLU A 54 0.21 0.29 -4.38
N MET A 55 0.91 1.31 -3.87
CA MET A 55 0.65 1.87 -2.54
C MET A 55 -0.73 2.52 -2.47
N THR A 56 -1.15 3.21 -3.53
CA THR A 56 -2.51 3.79 -3.64
C THR A 56 -3.59 2.71 -3.57
N ALA A 57 -3.40 1.59 -4.27
CA ALA A 57 -4.32 0.45 -4.22
C ALA A 57 -4.40 -0.15 -2.81
N LYS A 58 -3.25 -0.34 -2.13
CA LYS A 58 -3.21 -0.84 -0.75
C LYS A 58 -3.90 0.11 0.22
N ALA A 59 -3.68 1.43 0.10
CA ALA A 59 -4.35 2.44 0.90
C ALA A 59 -5.88 2.39 0.71
N LYS A 60 -6.36 2.22 -0.52
CA LYS A 60 -7.79 2.06 -0.82
C LYS A 60 -8.41 0.88 -0.09
N VAL A 61 -7.73 -0.27 -0.08
CA VAL A 61 -8.19 -1.46 0.66
C VAL A 61 -8.31 -1.18 2.16
N GLN A 62 -7.32 -0.52 2.76
CA GLN A 62 -7.39 -0.16 4.19
C GLN A 62 -8.57 0.76 4.50
N LYS A 63 -8.84 1.72 3.60
CA LYS A 63 -9.99 2.61 3.73
C LYS A 63 -11.31 1.85 3.68
N GLU A 64 -11.48 0.92 2.74
CA GLU A 64 -12.69 0.08 2.63
C GLU A 64 -12.90 -0.79 3.88
N LEU A 65 -11.83 -1.35 4.46
CA LEU A 65 -11.87 -2.10 5.72
C LEU A 65 -12.27 -1.24 6.91
N LEU A 66 -11.74 -0.01 7.01
CA LEU A 66 -12.09 0.93 8.07
C LEU A 66 -13.55 1.39 7.95
N GLU A 67 -14.03 1.64 6.72
CA GLU A 67 -15.43 1.99 6.48
C GLU A 67 -16.38 0.84 6.86
N GLU A 68 -16.00 -0.42 6.58
CA GLU A 68 -16.75 -1.59 7.01
C GLU A 68 -16.79 -1.73 8.53
N TYR A 69 -15.64 -1.56 9.18
CA TYR A 69 -15.56 -1.55 10.65
C TYR A 69 -16.42 -0.44 11.25
N GLN A 70 -16.41 0.77 10.68
CA GLN A 70 -17.24 1.87 11.16
C GLN A 70 -18.74 1.59 11.04
N ARG A 71 -19.16 0.92 9.96
CA ARG A 71 -20.57 0.55 9.75
C ARG A 71 -21.05 -0.56 10.68
N HIS A 72 -20.15 -1.46 11.06
CA HIS A 72 -20.49 -2.71 11.74
C HIS A 72 -19.64 -2.97 12.99
N SER A 73 -19.28 -1.88 13.70
CA SER A 73 -18.36 -1.92 14.85
C SER A 73 -18.80 -2.89 15.95
N GLU A 74 -20.11 -3.09 16.10
CA GLU A 74 -20.73 -4.00 17.05
C GLU A 74 -20.36 -5.47 16.85
N TYR A 75 -19.93 -5.88 15.64
CA TYR A 75 -19.53 -7.26 15.37
C TYR A 75 -18.11 -7.59 15.82
N TYR A 76 -17.28 -6.57 16.09
CA TYR A 76 -15.86 -6.76 16.37
C TYR A 76 -15.53 -6.82 17.87
N GLY A 77 -16.44 -6.34 18.74
CA GLY A 77 -16.22 -6.31 20.18
C GLY A 77 -14.91 -5.60 20.56
N ARG A 78 -14.18 -6.15 21.54
CA ARG A 78 -12.90 -5.56 22.02
C ARG A 78 -11.78 -5.60 20.97
N GLU A 79 -11.76 -6.62 20.11
CA GLU A 79 -10.76 -6.77 19.04
C GLU A 79 -10.91 -5.68 17.95
N GLY A 80 -12.07 -5.03 17.89
CA GLY A 80 -12.33 -3.91 16.99
C GLY A 80 -11.39 -2.72 17.16
N GLN A 81 -10.94 -2.44 18.38
CA GLN A 81 -10.00 -1.34 18.64
C GLN A 81 -8.62 -1.62 18.05
N ASP A 82 -8.12 -2.85 18.21
CA ASP A 82 -6.85 -3.27 17.61
C ASP A 82 -6.95 -3.31 16.08
N PHE A 83 -8.09 -3.78 15.54
CA PHE A 83 -8.38 -3.74 14.11
C PHE A 83 -8.32 -2.30 13.57
N GLN A 84 -9.05 -1.37 14.19
CA GLN A 84 -9.08 0.03 13.77
C GLN A 84 -7.68 0.66 13.80
N ALA A 85 -6.97 0.55 14.93
CA ALA A 85 -5.63 1.15 15.09
C ALA A 85 -4.63 0.60 14.06
N HIS A 86 -4.67 -0.72 13.82
CA HIS A 86 -3.82 -1.37 12.82
C HIS A 86 -4.09 -0.88 11.40
N HIS A 87 -5.36 -0.88 10.97
CA HIS A 87 -5.73 -0.48 9.62
C HIS A 87 -5.56 1.02 9.38
N GLU A 88 -5.75 1.86 10.40
CA GLU A 88 -5.41 3.28 10.33
C GLU A 88 -3.90 3.51 10.17
N ALA A 89 -3.07 2.72 10.86
CA ALA A 89 -1.62 2.79 10.71
C ALA A 89 -1.19 2.42 9.29
N LEU A 90 -1.71 1.31 8.75
CA LEU A 90 -1.45 0.88 7.38
C LEU A 90 -1.94 1.90 6.34
N LEU A 91 -3.14 2.47 6.53
CA LEU A 91 -3.66 3.52 5.64
C LEU A 91 -2.69 4.71 5.59
N ARG A 92 -2.22 5.18 6.74
CA ARG A 92 -1.24 6.28 6.82
C ARG A 92 0.08 5.91 6.14
N GLU A 93 0.57 4.70 6.37
CA GLU A 93 1.84 4.22 5.81
C GLU A 93 1.78 4.16 4.28
N TYR A 94 0.76 3.51 3.72
CA TYR A 94 0.60 3.39 2.27
C TYR A 94 0.32 4.72 1.60
N THR A 95 -0.45 5.61 2.22
CA THR A 95 -0.68 6.96 1.68
C THR A 95 0.64 7.73 1.57
N LYS A 96 1.45 7.74 2.65
CA LYS A 96 2.76 8.41 2.62
C LYS A 96 3.72 7.75 1.61
N ALA A 97 3.67 6.43 1.45
CA ALA A 97 4.49 5.74 0.47
C ALA A 97 4.06 6.09 -0.97
N ALA A 98 2.77 6.14 -1.25
CA ALA A 98 2.23 6.56 -2.54
C ALA A 98 2.70 7.99 -2.91
N GLU A 99 2.59 8.93 -1.97
CA GLU A 99 3.03 10.32 -2.16
C GLU A 99 4.53 10.42 -2.42
N ARG A 100 5.36 9.70 -1.63
CA ARG A 100 6.81 9.68 -1.83
C ARG A 100 7.17 9.15 -3.21
N ASN A 101 6.62 8.00 -3.60
CA ASN A 101 6.92 7.38 -4.89
C ASN A 101 6.43 8.23 -6.07
N ALA A 102 5.25 8.85 -5.96
CA ALA A 102 4.79 9.80 -6.98
C ALA A 102 5.72 11.02 -7.11
N GLY A 103 6.23 11.53 -5.98
CA GLY A 103 7.23 12.61 -5.97
C GLY A 103 8.54 12.22 -6.63
N MET A 104 9.05 11.02 -6.36
CA MET A 104 10.27 10.49 -7.00
C MET A 104 10.08 10.28 -8.50
N ALA A 105 8.93 9.74 -8.92
CA ALA A 105 8.59 9.59 -10.33
C ALA A 105 8.60 10.95 -11.05
N ALA A 106 7.97 11.97 -10.47
CA ALA A 106 7.95 13.32 -11.02
C ALA A 106 9.36 13.95 -11.08
N SER A 107 10.19 13.74 -10.06
CA SER A 107 11.59 14.19 -10.01
C SER A 107 12.40 13.61 -11.16
N HIS A 108 12.33 12.29 -11.38
CA HIS A 108 13.05 11.64 -12.46
C HIS A 108 12.53 12.02 -13.85
N ARG A 109 11.21 12.21 -14.03
CA ARG A 109 10.67 12.77 -15.29
C ARG A 109 11.22 14.16 -15.59
N LYS A 110 11.53 14.97 -14.56
CA LYS A 110 12.17 16.28 -14.73
C LYS A 110 13.64 16.15 -15.12
N MET A 111 14.37 15.21 -14.52
CA MET A 111 15.78 14.94 -14.86
C MET A 111 15.95 14.35 -16.27
N ALA A 112 14.92 13.68 -16.79
CA ALA A 112 14.88 13.16 -18.15
C ALA A 112 14.56 14.20 -19.24
N LYS A 113 14.29 15.46 -18.89
CA LYS A 113 14.01 16.51 -19.87
C LYS A 113 15.30 17.09 -20.41
#